data_AF-A0A3D4HBD9-F1
#
_entry.id   AF-A0A3D4HBD9-F1
#
_cell.length_a   1.000
_cell.length_b   1.000
_cell.length_c   1.000
_cell.angle_alpha   90.00
_cell.angle_beta   90.00
_cell.angle_gamma   90.00
#
_symmetry.space_group_name_H-M   'P 1'
#
loop_
_entity.id
_entity.type
_entity.pdbx_description
1 polymer ?
#
loop_
_entity_poly.entity_id
_entity_poly.type
_entity_poly.pdbx_seq_one_letter_code
_entity_poly.pdbx_strand_id
1 'polypeptide(L)'
;MRFAPSYRAKRLGIAFTLLLTLPALTGCVYLRLLHFKNQLKAFEENVSVLPNTQLTFEFAKPIVKNSDFVFLTGSQPSRIENIDSTGQEELWTWHFQKRKGKDQDRPFKMKFQARFRDNLLNRLMLDNAFVELFGKDFTEEIVSRMGHAKVNKLRRSVTLSIDASTLSQLSPPSLGSVVELMGQPTEFLKSDSPDHQSCLYEFRYYNPKTGKTAGRFSIYLIGDPQSPDAPIIGFKATGRA
;
A
#
# COMPACT_ATOMS: atom_id res chain seq x y z
N MET A 1 31.46 47.31 -37.90
CA MET A 1 30.84 46.02 -37.53
C MET A 1 29.94 46.23 -36.32
N ARG A 2 28.61 46.15 -36.47
CA ARG A 2 27.65 46.27 -35.37
C ARG A 2 27.27 44.88 -34.88
N PHE A 3 27.60 44.55 -33.63
CA PHE A 3 27.19 43.32 -32.97
C PHE A 3 25.67 43.34 -32.72
N ALA A 4 24.96 42.33 -33.22
CA ALA A 4 23.59 42.04 -32.82
C ALA A 4 23.58 40.74 -31.97
N PRO A 5 23.49 40.82 -30.63
CA PRO A 5 23.32 39.61 -29.82
C PRO A 5 22.06 39.61 -28.94
N SER A 6 21.07 40.48 -29.15
CA SER A 6 19.93 40.59 -28.21
C SER A 6 18.81 39.56 -28.41
N TYR A 7 18.69 38.97 -29.61
CA TYR A 7 17.58 38.06 -29.93
C TYR A 7 17.81 36.61 -29.44
N ARG A 8 19.06 36.12 -29.45
CA ARG A 8 19.40 34.76 -28.99
C ARG A 8 19.31 34.62 -27.47
N ALA A 9 19.76 35.64 -26.72
CA ALA A 9 19.73 35.63 -25.26
C ALA A 9 18.29 35.62 -24.70
N LYS A 10 17.36 36.36 -25.33
CA LYS A 10 15.95 36.38 -24.94
C LYS A 10 15.24 35.04 -25.20
N ARG A 11 15.54 34.38 -26.33
CA ARG A 11 15.01 33.04 -26.64
C ARG A 11 15.54 31.96 -25.70
N LEU A 12 16.82 32.06 -25.31
CA LEU A 12 17.43 31.12 -24.36
C LEU A 12 16.84 31.27 -22.96
N GLY A 13 16.55 32.50 -22.52
CA GLY A 13 15.88 32.77 -21.24
C GLY A 13 14.46 32.20 -21.18
N ILE A 14 13.66 32.39 -22.23
CA ILE A 14 12.29 31.84 -22.30
C ILE A 14 12.31 30.30 -22.30
N ALA A 15 13.24 29.68 -23.04
CA ALA A 15 13.38 28.23 -23.06
C ALA A 15 13.77 27.67 -21.68
N PHE A 16 14.64 28.37 -20.94
CA PHE A 16 15.04 27.96 -19.59
C PHE A 16 13.90 28.08 -18.58
N THR A 17 13.09 29.15 -18.65
CA THR A 17 11.91 29.32 -17.81
C THR A 17 10.83 28.28 -18.13
N LEU A 18 10.57 27.99 -19.42
CA LEU A 18 9.66 26.91 -19.81
C LEU A 18 10.15 25.56 -19.27
N LEU A 19 11.46 25.28 -19.39
CA LEU A 19 12.05 24.03 -18.91
C LEU A 19 11.93 23.85 -17.39
N LEU A 20 12.03 24.94 -16.62
CA LEU A 20 11.86 24.94 -15.17
C LEU A 20 10.39 24.85 -14.72
N THR A 21 9.43 25.29 -15.55
CA THR A 21 7.99 25.23 -15.24
C THR A 21 7.32 23.90 -15.64
N LEU A 22 7.88 23.17 -16.61
CA LEU A 22 7.41 21.84 -17.02
C LEU A 22 7.25 20.81 -15.88
N PRO A 23 8.18 20.70 -14.90
CA PRO A 23 7.99 19.79 -13.76
C PRO A 23 6.91 20.27 -12.76
N ALA A 24 6.54 21.55 -12.76
CA ALA A 24 5.41 22.04 -11.97
C ALA A 24 4.06 21.65 -12.59
N LEU A 25 3.98 21.64 -13.92
CA LEU A 25 2.80 21.27 -14.70
C LEU A 25 2.47 19.77 -14.64
N THR A 26 3.47 18.91 -14.43
CA THR A 26 3.25 17.46 -14.29
C THR A 26 2.76 17.04 -12.91
N GLY A 27 2.47 17.96 -11.99
CA GLY A 27 2.01 17.65 -10.64
C GLY A 27 3.05 16.82 -9.87
N CYS A 28 3.61 17.39 -8.82
CA CYS A 28 4.53 16.67 -7.96
C CYS A 28 3.85 15.39 -7.42
N VAL A 29 4.48 14.21 -7.60
CA VAL A 29 3.95 12.92 -7.10
C VAL A 29 3.56 13.02 -5.62
N TYR A 30 4.36 13.73 -4.82
CA TYR A 30 4.08 13.95 -3.41
C TYR A 30 2.79 14.74 -3.14
N LEU A 31 2.42 15.68 -4.02
CA LEU A 31 1.17 16.43 -3.90
C LEU A 31 -0.04 15.53 -4.18
N ARG A 32 0.02 14.72 -5.24
CA ARG A 32 -1.04 13.73 -5.54
C ARG A 32 -1.20 12.72 -4.40
N LEU A 33 -0.10 12.21 -3.86
CA LEU A 33 -0.11 11.31 -2.71
C LEU A 33 -0.65 11.97 -1.44
N LEU A 34 -0.38 13.25 -1.23
CA LEU A 34 -0.96 14.01 -0.12
C LEU A 34 -2.47 14.20 -0.28
N HIS A 35 -2.94 14.53 -1.48
CA HIS A 35 -4.38 14.59 -1.77
C HIS A 35 -5.06 13.24 -1.58
N PHE A 36 -4.45 12.16 -2.07
CA PHE A 36 -4.96 10.81 -1.86
C PHE A 36 -5.04 10.44 -0.38
N LYS A 37 -4.00 10.77 0.40
CA LYS A 37 -4.02 10.61 1.86
C LYS A 37 -5.18 11.39 2.50
N ASN A 38 -5.48 12.60 2.04
CA ASN A 38 -6.62 13.37 2.55
C ASN A 38 -7.98 12.80 2.12
N GLN A 39 -8.10 12.22 0.91
CA GLN A 39 -9.29 11.47 0.51
C GLN A 39 -9.54 10.28 1.44
N LEU A 40 -8.49 9.54 1.80
CA LEU A 40 -8.59 8.43 2.75
C LEU A 40 -8.95 8.88 4.18
N LYS A 41 -8.62 10.11 4.59
CA LYS A 41 -9.09 10.66 5.88
C LYS A 41 -10.58 10.94 5.89
N ALA A 42 -11.12 11.38 4.76
CA ALA A 42 -12.56 11.57 4.54
C ALA A 42 -13.13 10.34 3.82
N PHE A 43 -12.90 9.16 4.41
CA PHE A 43 -13.10 7.86 3.79
C PHE A 43 -14.54 7.69 3.27
N GLU A 44 -15.54 7.87 4.13
CA GLU A 44 -16.96 7.70 3.79
C GLU A 44 -17.45 8.62 2.66
N GLU A 45 -16.84 9.80 2.52
CA GLU A 45 -17.19 10.77 1.48
C GLU A 45 -16.51 10.50 0.12
N ASN A 46 -15.36 9.81 0.13
CA ASN A 46 -14.49 9.70 -1.04
C ASN A 46 -14.25 8.25 -1.51
N VAL A 47 -14.64 7.26 -0.72
CA VAL A 47 -14.42 5.84 -0.98
C VAL A 47 -15.71 5.06 -0.79
N SER A 48 -16.14 4.38 -1.85
CA SER A 48 -17.26 3.45 -1.82
C SER A 48 -16.73 2.03 -1.67
N VAL A 49 -17.28 1.27 -0.73
CA VAL A 49 -17.00 -0.17 -0.63
C VAL A 49 -18.03 -0.93 -1.47
N LEU A 50 -17.56 -1.64 -2.50
CA LEU A 50 -18.45 -2.37 -3.40
C LEU A 50 -18.83 -3.74 -2.81
N PRO A 51 -20.08 -4.20 -2.95
CA PRO A 51 -20.58 -5.47 -2.38
C PRO A 51 -20.13 -6.72 -3.15
N ASN A 52 -18.98 -6.68 -3.80
CA ASN A 52 -18.51 -7.72 -4.72
C ASN A 52 -17.90 -8.90 -3.96
N THR A 53 -17.68 -10.03 -4.65
CA THR A 53 -16.99 -11.23 -4.08
C THR A 53 -15.56 -10.96 -3.59
N GLN A 54 -14.97 -9.84 -4.00
CA GLN A 54 -13.68 -9.36 -3.54
C GLN A 54 -13.87 -7.96 -2.94
N LEU A 55 -13.36 -7.74 -1.73
CA LEU A 55 -13.46 -6.44 -1.07
C LEU A 55 -12.76 -5.37 -1.93
N THR A 56 -13.57 -4.43 -2.42
CA THR A 56 -13.16 -3.45 -3.41
C THR A 56 -13.51 -2.05 -2.94
N PHE A 57 -12.50 -1.17 -2.95
CA PHE A 57 -12.60 0.24 -2.62
C PHE A 57 -12.58 1.04 -3.92
N GLU A 58 -13.68 1.72 -4.24
CA GLU A 58 -13.80 2.59 -5.40
C GLU A 58 -13.64 4.06 -4.99
N PHE A 59 -12.76 4.78 -5.68
CA PHE A 59 -12.46 6.18 -5.37
C PHE A 59 -13.34 7.12 -6.18
N ALA A 60 -14.09 7.99 -5.50
CA ALA A 60 -14.99 8.93 -6.14
C ALA A 60 -14.27 9.98 -6.99
N LYS A 61 -13.05 10.37 -6.59
CA LYS A 61 -12.21 11.38 -7.27
C LYS A 61 -10.79 10.86 -7.51
N PRO A 62 -10.58 9.94 -8.47
CA PRO A 62 -9.27 9.37 -8.78
C PRO A 62 -8.22 10.45 -9.02
N ILE A 63 -7.12 10.41 -8.27
CA ILE A 63 -6.01 11.38 -8.43
C ILE A 63 -4.65 10.71 -8.60
N VAL A 64 -4.46 9.52 -8.04
CA VAL A 64 -3.18 8.81 -8.07
C VAL A 64 -2.99 8.19 -9.44
N LYS A 65 -1.83 8.41 -10.06
CA LYS A 65 -1.49 7.80 -11.35
C LYS A 65 -0.89 6.40 -11.17
N ASN A 66 -1.00 5.55 -12.18
CA ASN A 66 -0.28 4.27 -12.24
C ASN A 66 1.25 4.44 -12.04
N SER A 67 1.84 5.47 -12.64
CA SER A 67 3.24 5.86 -12.42
C SER A 67 3.57 6.24 -10.97
N ASP A 68 2.62 6.78 -10.21
CA ASP A 68 2.81 7.07 -8.79
C ASP A 68 2.90 5.77 -7.98
N PHE A 69 2.17 4.72 -8.36
CA PHE A 69 2.29 3.38 -7.77
C PHE A 69 3.65 2.76 -8.05
N VAL A 70 4.17 2.87 -9.28
CA VAL A 70 5.54 2.41 -9.60
C VAL A 70 6.56 3.19 -8.78
N PHE A 71 6.38 4.49 -8.63
CA PHE A 71 7.25 5.34 -7.80
C PHE A 71 7.22 4.91 -6.33
N LEU A 72 6.03 4.68 -5.76
CA LEU A 72 5.85 4.28 -4.37
C LEU A 72 6.41 2.89 -4.09
N THR A 73 6.19 1.94 -5.00
CA THR A 73 6.59 0.54 -4.82
C THR A 73 8.01 0.27 -5.29
N GLY A 74 8.63 1.19 -6.04
CA GLY A 74 9.93 0.97 -6.67
C GLY A 74 9.92 -0.12 -7.75
N SER A 75 8.75 -0.58 -8.19
CA SER A 75 8.62 -1.69 -9.14
C SER A 75 7.36 -1.65 -9.97
N GLN A 76 7.46 -2.28 -11.14
CA GLN A 76 6.31 -2.63 -11.95
C GLN A 76 5.47 -3.72 -11.25
N PRO A 77 4.15 -3.78 -11.51
CA PRO A 77 3.30 -4.87 -11.05
C PRO A 77 3.75 -6.20 -11.67
N SER A 78 3.41 -7.31 -11.01
CA SER A 78 3.70 -8.66 -11.52
C SER A 78 2.93 -8.97 -12.79
N ARG A 79 1.74 -8.38 -12.97
CA ARG A 79 0.88 -8.56 -14.14
C ARG A 79 0.11 -7.27 -14.43
N ILE A 80 -0.05 -6.96 -15.72
CA ILE A 80 -0.92 -5.89 -16.23
C ILE A 80 -1.88 -6.55 -17.22
N GLU A 81 -3.17 -6.29 -17.06
CA GLU A 81 -4.23 -6.78 -17.96
C GLU A 81 -5.04 -5.59 -18.45
N ASN A 82 -5.21 -5.46 -19.77
CA ASN A 82 -6.21 -4.54 -20.31
C ASN A 82 -7.58 -5.19 -20.13
N ILE A 83 -8.46 -4.54 -19.38
CA ILE A 83 -9.78 -5.09 -19.01
C ILE A 83 -10.90 -4.54 -19.88
N ASP A 84 -10.60 -3.59 -20.76
CA ASP A 84 -11.51 -3.07 -21.76
C ASP A 84 -10.91 -3.19 -23.18
N SER A 85 -11.77 -3.09 -24.20
CA SER A 85 -11.35 -3.18 -25.60
C SER A 85 -10.64 -1.91 -26.09
N THR A 86 -10.77 -0.79 -25.37
CA THR A 86 -10.15 0.48 -25.75
C THR A 86 -8.72 0.63 -25.22
N GLY A 87 -8.33 -0.20 -24.23
CA GLY A 87 -7.03 -0.11 -23.55
C GLY A 87 -6.93 1.07 -22.59
N GLN A 88 -8.05 1.71 -22.24
CA GLN A 88 -8.09 2.80 -21.26
C GLN A 88 -8.17 2.29 -19.83
N GLU A 89 -8.51 1.01 -19.66
CA GLU A 89 -8.59 0.39 -18.35
C GLU A 89 -7.61 -0.76 -18.18
N GLU A 90 -6.82 -0.68 -17.11
CA GLU A 90 -5.81 -1.66 -16.76
C GLU A 90 -6.06 -2.21 -15.36
N LEU A 91 -5.94 -3.52 -15.20
CA LEU A 91 -5.86 -4.20 -13.91
C LEU A 91 -4.40 -4.57 -13.63
N TRP A 92 -3.84 -3.95 -12.59
CA TRP A 92 -2.47 -4.20 -12.16
C TRP A 92 -2.49 -5.12 -10.94
N THR A 93 -1.68 -6.18 -10.97
CA THR A 93 -1.59 -7.15 -9.87
C THR A 93 -0.17 -7.24 -9.34
N TRP A 94 0.00 -7.09 -8.03
CA TRP A 94 1.24 -7.37 -7.31
C TRP A 94 1.07 -8.61 -6.46
N HIS A 95 2.02 -9.54 -6.54
CA HIS A 95 2.09 -10.69 -5.65
C HIS A 95 3.09 -10.42 -4.54
N PHE A 96 2.63 -10.62 -3.31
CA PHE A 96 3.45 -10.56 -2.10
C PHE A 96 3.64 -11.98 -1.60
N GLN A 97 4.88 -12.33 -1.31
CA GLN A 97 5.25 -13.61 -0.74
C GLN A 97 5.75 -13.40 0.67
N LYS A 98 5.15 -14.10 1.62
CA LYS A 98 5.62 -14.14 3.00
C LYS A 98 7.03 -14.74 3.04
N ARG A 99 7.93 -14.08 3.75
CA ARG A 99 9.23 -14.63 4.12
C ARG A 99 9.01 -15.72 5.17
N LYS A 100 9.50 -16.92 4.86
CA LYS A 100 9.50 -18.04 5.81
C LYS A 100 10.27 -17.65 7.08
N GLY A 101 9.70 -17.99 8.23
CA GLY A 101 10.37 -17.83 9.53
C GLY A 101 11.46 -18.89 9.74
N LYS A 102 11.03 -20.12 10.08
CA LYS A 102 11.88 -21.32 10.26
C LYS A 102 11.71 -22.29 9.08
N ASP A 103 12.59 -23.29 8.96
CA ASP A 103 12.67 -24.20 7.81
C ASP A 103 11.41 -25.05 7.53
N GLN A 104 10.43 -25.07 8.46
CA GLN A 104 9.15 -25.77 8.31
C GLN A 104 7.94 -24.81 8.18
N ASP A 105 8.16 -23.51 8.02
CA ASP A 105 7.07 -22.56 7.77
C ASP A 105 6.52 -22.71 6.35
N ARG A 106 5.19 -22.73 6.22
CA ARG A 106 4.53 -22.88 4.93
C ARG A 106 4.61 -21.59 4.12
N PRO A 107 4.73 -21.67 2.79
CA PRO A 107 4.64 -20.48 1.96
C PRO A 107 3.23 -19.89 2.05
N PHE A 108 3.15 -18.57 2.16
CA PHE A 108 1.90 -17.83 2.04
C PHE A 108 2.09 -16.71 1.02
N LYS A 109 1.09 -16.52 0.17
CA LYS A 109 1.08 -15.50 -0.88
C LYS A 109 -0.24 -14.76 -0.82
N MET A 110 -0.19 -13.47 -1.11
CA MET A 110 -1.36 -12.62 -1.21
C MET A 110 -1.18 -11.69 -2.40
N LYS A 111 -2.28 -11.36 -3.07
CA LYS A 111 -2.24 -10.39 -4.16
C LYS A 111 -2.86 -9.07 -3.74
N PHE A 112 -2.34 -8.00 -4.30
CA PHE A 112 -2.95 -6.69 -4.24
C PHE A 112 -3.24 -6.26 -5.66
N GLN A 113 -4.45 -5.76 -5.90
CA GLN A 113 -4.86 -5.35 -7.23
C GLN A 113 -5.31 -3.89 -7.23
N ALA A 114 -4.93 -3.20 -8.29
CA ALA A 114 -5.35 -1.83 -8.55
C ALA A 114 -5.90 -1.74 -9.96
N ARG A 115 -7.12 -1.21 -10.10
CA ARG A 115 -7.72 -0.87 -11.38
C ARG A 115 -7.43 0.58 -11.70
N PHE A 116 -6.81 0.82 -12.84
CA PHE A 116 -6.58 2.13 -13.39
C PHE A 116 -7.54 2.37 -14.55
N ARG A 117 -8.15 3.55 -14.59
CA ARG A 117 -8.91 4.07 -15.74
C ARG A 117 -8.29 5.39 -16.14
N ASP A 118 -7.96 5.55 -17.42
CA ASP A 118 -7.26 6.74 -17.93
C ASP A 118 -5.96 7.04 -17.15
N ASN A 119 -5.23 5.98 -16.79
CA ASN A 119 -4.03 5.99 -15.93
C ASN A 119 -4.25 6.43 -14.46
N LEU A 120 -5.48 6.64 -14.02
CA LEU A 120 -5.81 7.05 -12.65
C LEU A 120 -6.37 5.88 -11.83
N LEU A 121 -5.95 5.78 -10.57
CA LEU A 121 -6.40 4.75 -9.64
C LEU A 121 -7.90 4.93 -9.38
N ASN A 122 -8.70 4.04 -9.95
CA ASN A 122 -10.14 4.03 -9.77
C ASN A 122 -10.57 3.03 -8.68
N ARG A 123 -9.92 1.86 -8.58
CA ARG A 123 -10.26 0.86 -7.56
C ARG A 123 -9.04 0.20 -6.94
N LEU A 124 -9.13 -0.10 -5.65
CA LEU A 124 -8.24 -1.03 -4.94
C LEU A 124 -9.01 -2.28 -4.54
N MET A 125 -8.40 -3.44 -4.73
CA MET A 125 -9.02 -4.73 -4.49
C MET A 125 -8.06 -5.59 -3.66
N LEU A 126 -8.55 -6.09 -2.52
CA LEU A 126 -7.75 -6.89 -1.59
C LEU A 126 -7.94 -8.39 -1.82
N ASP A 127 -6.94 -9.18 -1.47
CA ASP A 127 -7.02 -10.65 -1.58
C ASP A 127 -8.12 -11.21 -0.67
N ASN A 128 -8.92 -12.16 -1.17
CA ASN A 128 -9.97 -12.78 -0.36
C ASN A 128 -9.41 -13.48 0.87
N ALA A 129 -8.22 -14.11 0.78
CA ALA A 129 -7.58 -14.72 1.94
C ALA A 129 -7.25 -13.69 3.03
N PHE A 130 -6.93 -12.45 2.64
CA PHE A 130 -6.70 -11.37 3.61
C PHE A 130 -8.02 -10.94 4.27
N VAL A 131 -9.09 -10.81 3.50
CA VAL A 131 -10.42 -10.42 3.99
C VAL A 131 -11.06 -11.51 4.85
N GLU A 132 -10.90 -12.78 4.49
CA GLU A 132 -11.36 -13.92 5.28
C GLU A 132 -10.65 -13.97 6.64
N LEU A 133 -9.36 -13.65 6.67
CA LEU A 133 -8.60 -13.63 7.92
C LEU A 133 -8.97 -12.46 8.82
N PHE A 134 -8.94 -11.24 8.29
CA PHE A 134 -9.11 -10.05 9.11
C PHE A 134 -10.58 -9.64 9.28
N GLY A 135 -11.46 -10.15 8.43
CA GLY A 135 -12.84 -9.68 8.33
C GLY A 135 -12.95 -8.39 7.53
N LYS A 136 -14.15 -8.13 7.03
CA LYS A 136 -14.47 -6.95 6.22
C LYS A 136 -14.22 -5.66 7.00
N ASP A 137 -14.84 -5.51 8.16
CA ASP A 137 -14.82 -4.25 8.94
C ASP A 137 -13.40 -3.88 9.39
N PHE A 138 -12.62 -4.85 9.85
CA PHE A 138 -11.22 -4.63 10.20
C PHE A 138 -10.39 -4.20 8.98
N THR A 139 -10.65 -4.82 7.83
CA THR A 139 -9.93 -4.51 6.59
C THR A 139 -10.27 -3.12 6.08
N GLU A 140 -11.54 -2.72 6.16
CA GLU A 140 -11.97 -1.34 5.89
C GLU A 140 -11.29 -0.36 6.83
N GLU A 141 -11.19 -0.69 8.13
CA GLU A 141 -10.48 0.16 9.08
C GLU A 141 -8.98 0.29 8.76
N ILE A 142 -8.31 -0.78 8.31
CA ILE A 142 -6.93 -0.68 7.84
C ILE A 142 -6.81 0.38 6.74
N VAL A 143 -7.70 0.32 5.74
CA VAL A 143 -7.67 1.20 4.57
C VAL A 143 -8.03 2.64 4.95
N SER A 144 -9.07 2.85 5.77
CA SER A 144 -9.44 4.18 6.27
C SER A 144 -8.26 4.82 7.04
N ARG A 145 -7.59 4.05 7.90
CA ARG A 145 -6.45 4.50 8.70
C ARG A 145 -5.21 4.82 7.86
N MET A 146 -5.10 4.36 6.61
CA MET A 146 -4.02 4.80 5.72
C MET A 146 -4.03 6.33 5.51
N GLY A 147 -5.19 6.99 5.61
CA GLY A 147 -5.29 8.45 5.64
C GLY A 147 -4.55 9.11 6.81
N HIS A 148 -4.34 8.37 7.90
CA HIS A 148 -3.63 8.80 9.11
C HIS A 148 -2.22 8.20 9.23
N ALA A 149 -1.80 7.38 8.27
CA ALA A 149 -0.50 6.71 8.32
C ALA A 149 0.67 7.70 8.41
N LYS A 150 1.67 7.33 9.21
CA LYS A 150 2.91 8.09 9.39
C LYS A 150 3.83 7.81 8.21
N VAL A 151 4.24 8.86 7.50
CA VAL A 151 5.14 8.75 6.35
C VAL A 151 6.52 9.24 6.76
N ASN A 152 7.52 8.36 6.70
CA ASN A 152 8.91 8.73 6.87
C ASN A 152 9.54 8.91 5.49
N LYS A 153 9.72 10.17 5.06
CA LYS A 153 10.29 10.52 3.75
C LYS A 153 11.74 10.06 3.60
N LEU A 154 12.54 10.17 4.67
CA LEU A 154 13.96 9.79 4.65
C LEU A 154 14.12 8.27 4.45
N ARG A 155 13.30 7.47 5.13
CA ARG A 155 13.33 6.01 5.05
C ARG A 155 12.43 5.43 3.96
N ARG A 156 11.69 6.28 3.23
CA ARG A 156 10.67 5.92 2.24
C ARG A 156 9.72 4.84 2.78
N SER A 157 9.25 5.03 4.00
CA SER A 157 8.39 4.07 4.67
C SER A 157 7.07 4.68 5.11
N VAL A 158 6.02 3.87 5.10
CA VAL A 158 4.69 4.22 5.60
C VAL A 158 4.36 3.27 6.74
N THR A 159 3.93 3.81 7.88
CA THR A 159 3.55 3.03 9.05
C THR A 159 2.12 3.36 9.45
N LEU A 160 1.34 2.30 9.62
CA LEU A 160 -0.02 2.29 10.13
C LEU A 160 -0.02 1.60 11.49
N SER A 161 -0.85 2.05 12.41
CA SER A 161 -1.07 1.37 13.69
C SER A 161 -2.52 1.53 14.09
N ILE A 162 -3.11 0.45 14.60
CA ILE A 162 -4.45 0.42 15.17
C ILE A 162 -4.26 0.01 16.63
N ASP A 163 -4.72 0.86 17.54
CA ASP A 163 -4.63 0.63 18.98
C ASP A 163 -5.69 -0.35 19.48
N ALA A 164 -5.47 -0.86 20.71
CA ALA A 164 -6.37 -1.82 21.34
C ALA A 164 -7.81 -1.31 21.48
N SER A 165 -8.00 0.00 21.70
CA SER A 165 -9.35 0.56 21.89
C SER A 165 -10.16 0.48 20.60
N THR A 166 -9.56 0.81 19.46
CA THR A 166 -10.18 0.65 18.15
C THR A 166 -10.38 -0.83 17.83
N LEU A 167 -9.36 -1.66 18.10
CA LEU A 167 -9.43 -3.10 17.84
C LEU A 167 -10.54 -3.80 18.62
N SER A 168 -10.82 -3.37 19.85
CA SER A 168 -11.89 -3.97 20.67
C SER A 168 -13.30 -3.77 20.10
N GLN A 169 -13.47 -2.81 19.18
CA GLN A 169 -14.72 -2.54 18.47
C GLN A 169 -14.82 -3.27 17.13
N LEU A 170 -13.70 -3.82 16.69
CA LEU A 170 -13.59 -4.67 15.52
C LEU A 170 -13.58 -6.11 16.02
N SER A 171 -13.91 -7.08 15.18
CA SER A 171 -13.74 -8.50 15.53
C SER A 171 -12.40 -8.97 14.98
N PRO A 172 -11.24 -8.63 15.58
CA PRO A 172 -9.97 -8.91 14.97
C PRO A 172 -9.67 -10.42 15.06
N PRO A 173 -8.80 -10.95 14.18
CA PRO A 173 -8.45 -12.36 14.24
C PRO A 173 -7.70 -12.70 15.53
N SER A 174 -7.67 -13.98 15.88
CA SER A 174 -6.77 -14.50 16.91
C SER A 174 -5.37 -14.75 16.34
N LEU A 175 -4.36 -14.90 17.20
CA LEU A 175 -3.04 -15.34 16.74
C LEU A 175 -3.10 -16.75 16.15
N GLY A 176 -3.92 -17.62 16.73
CA GLY A 176 -4.18 -18.98 16.26
C GLY A 176 -4.69 -19.02 14.83
N SER A 177 -5.74 -18.26 14.50
CA SER A 177 -6.31 -18.23 13.15
C SER A 177 -5.33 -17.65 12.12
N VAL A 178 -4.52 -16.66 12.50
CA VAL A 178 -3.47 -16.14 11.63
C VAL A 178 -2.40 -17.18 11.38
N VAL A 179 -1.97 -17.93 12.40
CA VAL A 179 -1.01 -19.03 12.23
C VAL A 179 -1.61 -20.13 11.36
N GLU A 180 -2.91 -20.44 11.51
CA GLU A 180 -3.66 -21.43 10.74
C GLU A 180 -3.87 -21.05 9.27
N LEU A 181 -3.85 -19.76 8.91
CA LEU A 181 -3.89 -19.33 7.51
C LEU A 181 -2.51 -18.98 6.92
N MET A 182 -1.71 -18.19 7.63
CA MET A 182 -0.45 -17.62 7.12
C MET A 182 0.78 -18.44 7.50
N GLY A 183 0.68 -19.36 8.46
CA GLY A 183 1.80 -20.13 9.00
C GLY A 183 2.49 -19.42 10.17
N GLN A 184 3.65 -19.92 10.58
CA GLN A 184 4.38 -19.37 11.73
C GLN A 184 4.88 -17.95 11.45
N PRO A 185 4.93 -17.04 12.44
CA PRO A 185 5.51 -15.71 12.23
C PRO A 185 6.92 -15.80 11.63
N THR A 186 7.25 -14.81 10.80
CA THR A 186 8.60 -14.64 10.30
C THR A 186 9.60 -14.42 11.44
N GLU A 187 9.18 -13.69 12.48
CA GLU A 187 9.96 -13.46 13.69
C GLU A 187 9.02 -13.22 14.88
N PHE A 188 9.45 -13.62 16.07
CA PHE A 188 8.80 -13.27 17.33
C PHE A 188 9.59 -12.15 17.99
N LEU A 189 8.94 -11.02 18.23
CA LEU A 189 9.51 -9.83 18.84
C LEU A 189 8.95 -9.65 20.24
N LYS A 190 9.76 -9.08 21.14
CA LYS A 190 9.27 -8.65 22.46
C LYS A 190 8.27 -7.50 22.26
N SER A 191 7.15 -7.57 22.97
CA SER A 191 6.22 -6.46 23.10
C SER A 191 6.68 -5.52 24.22
N ASP A 192 6.10 -4.33 24.29
CA ASP A 192 6.30 -3.39 25.41
C ASP A 192 5.69 -3.92 26.71
N SER A 193 4.75 -4.88 26.63
CA SER A 193 4.18 -5.60 27.78
C SER A 193 4.85 -6.97 27.95
N PRO A 194 5.26 -7.36 29.17
CA PRO A 194 5.86 -8.67 29.43
C PRO A 194 4.92 -9.85 29.13
N ASP A 195 3.61 -9.63 29.21
CA ASP A 195 2.60 -10.67 28.98
C ASP A 195 2.20 -10.81 27.50
N HIS A 196 2.73 -9.96 26.62
CA HIS A 196 2.36 -9.95 25.21
C HIS A 196 3.55 -10.23 24.30
N GLN A 197 3.28 -10.83 23.16
CA GLN A 197 4.26 -11.09 22.12
C GLN A 197 3.86 -10.36 20.83
N SER A 198 4.85 -9.83 20.11
CA SER A 198 4.62 -9.27 18.78
C SER A 198 5.08 -10.27 17.72
N CYS A 199 4.13 -10.75 16.92
CA CYS A 199 4.34 -11.66 15.81
C CYS A 199 4.55 -10.85 14.53
N LEU A 200 5.77 -10.90 13.97
CA LEU A 200 6.12 -10.25 12.70
C LEU A 200 5.87 -11.20 11.53
N TYR A 201 5.08 -10.75 10.56
CA TYR A 201 4.95 -11.36 9.24
C TYR A 201 5.55 -10.42 8.20
N GLU A 202 6.74 -10.76 7.67
CA GLU A 202 7.38 -9.99 6.59
C GLU A 202 6.97 -10.57 5.23
N PHE A 203 6.52 -9.69 4.34
CA PHE A 203 6.19 -9.97 2.96
C PHE A 203 7.14 -9.25 2.04
N ARG A 204 7.50 -9.90 0.94
CA ARG A 204 8.32 -9.32 -0.13
C ARG A 204 7.56 -9.38 -1.44
N TYR A 205 7.72 -8.35 -2.24
CA TYR A 205 7.33 -8.36 -3.64
C TYR A 205 8.56 -8.13 -4.50
N TYR A 206 8.52 -8.64 -5.71
CA TYR A 206 9.68 -8.77 -6.57
C TYR A 206 9.45 -8.00 -7.87
N ASN A 207 10.53 -7.42 -8.38
CA ASN A 207 10.50 -6.80 -9.70
C ASN A 207 10.49 -7.91 -10.75
N PRO A 208 9.42 -8.03 -11.58
CA PRO A 208 9.28 -9.13 -12.52
C PRO A 208 10.37 -9.14 -13.60
N LYS A 209 11.00 -8.00 -13.90
CA LYS A 209 12.07 -7.90 -14.90
C LYS A 209 13.42 -8.41 -14.39
N THR A 210 13.69 -8.25 -13.09
CA THR A 210 15.01 -8.54 -12.52
C THR A 210 15.01 -9.72 -11.55
N GLY A 211 13.83 -10.17 -11.09
CA GLY A 211 13.68 -11.16 -10.04
C GLY A 211 14.12 -10.69 -8.65
N LYS A 212 14.66 -9.47 -8.52
CA LYS A 212 15.12 -8.92 -7.24
C LYS A 212 13.95 -8.41 -6.41
N THR A 213 14.11 -8.44 -5.08
CA THR A 213 13.14 -7.83 -4.17
C THR A 213 13.02 -6.34 -4.46
N ALA A 214 11.79 -5.90 -4.74
CA ALA A 214 11.46 -4.52 -5.02
C ALA A 214 11.09 -3.73 -3.77
N GLY A 215 10.60 -4.42 -2.75
CA GLY A 215 10.30 -3.84 -1.46
C GLY A 215 9.71 -4.87 -0.53
N ARG A 216 9.28 -4.39 0.63
CA ARG A 216 8.71 -5.22 1.69
C ARG A 216 7.54 -4.56 2.40
N PHE A 217 6.69 -5.41 2.91
CA PHE A 217 5.56 -5.06 3.75
C PHE A 217 5.60 -5.93 5.01
N SER A 218 5.40 -5.34 6.17
CA SER A 218 5.48 -6.04 7.44
C SER A 218 4.20 -5.84 8.22
N ILE A 219 3.57 -6.93 8.64
CA ILE A 219 2.45 -6.93 9.59
C ILE A 219 3.01 -7.35 10.95
N TYR A 220 2.65 -6.60 11.98
CA TYR A 220 2.93 -6.89 13.38
C TYR A 220 1.60 -7.10 14.06
N LEU A 221 1.40 -8.30 14.61
CA LEU A 221 0.22 -8.64 15.40
C LEU A 221 0.67 -8.80 16.85
N ILE A 222 -0.07 -8.22 17.78
CA ILE A 222 0.23 -8.29 19.20
C ILE A 222 -0.87 -9.08 19.89
N GLY A 223 -0.50 -10.09 20.66
CA GLY A 223 -1.43 -10.92 21.42
C GLY A 223 -0.74 -11.65 22.57
N ASP A 224 -1.54 -12.39 23.33
CA ASP A 224 -1.05 -13.25 24.42
C ASP A 224 -0.67 -14.62 23.86
N PRO A 225 0.62 -15.03 23.94
CA PRO A 225 1.05 -16.35 23.48
C PRO A 225 0.47 -17.51 24.30
N GLN A 226 0.02 -17.29 25.54
CA GLN A 226 -0.63 -18.29 26.38
C GLN A 226 -2.11 -18.50 26.01
N SER A 227 -2.70 -17.51 25.32
CA SER A 227 -4.10 -17.52 24.90
C SER A 227 -4.20 -17.29 23.38
N PRO A 228 -3.68 -18.21 22.54
CA PRO A 228 -3.55 -17.98 21.10
C PRO A 228 -4.89 -17.78 20.38
N ASP A 229 -5.99 -18.27 20.95
CA ASP A 229 -7.34 -18.13 20.41
C ASP A 229 -8.01 -16.80 20.82
N ALA A 230 -7.38 -16.04 21.73
CA ALA A 230 -7.85 -14.71 22.07
C ALA A 230 -7.63 -13.75 20.88
N PRO A 231 -8.53 -12.77 20.67
CA PRO A 231 -8.37 -11.76 19.63
C PRO A 231 -7.06 -10.96 19.82
N ILE A 232 -6.40 -10.59 18.73
CA ILE A 232 -5.24 -9.71 18.80
C ILE A 232 -5.61 -8.36 19.42
N ILE A 233 -4.70 -7.82 20.21
CA ILE A 233 -4.87 -6.55 20.94
C ILE A 233 -4.09 -5.39 20.31
N GLY A 234 -3.30 -5.67 19.29
CA GLY A 234 -2.52 -4.66 18.58
C GLY A 234 -2.24 -5.07 17.14
N PHE A 235 -2.33 -4.08 16.25
CA PHE A 235 -2.01 -4.24 14.85
C PHE A 235 -1.14 -3.07 14.39
N LYS A 236 -0.04 -3.40 13.70
CA LYS A 236 0.79 -2.41 13.02
C LYS A 236 1.19 -2.95 11.66
N ALA A 237 1.15 -2.10 10.65
CA ALA A 237 1.64 -2.41 9.33
C ALA A 237 2.71 -1.41 8.91
N THR A 238 3.76 -1.87 8.22
CA THR A 238 4.79 -1.00 7.66
C THR A 238 5.14 -1.42 6.24
N GLY A 239 5.01 -0.50 5.30
CA GLY A 239 5.48 -0.66 3.92
C GLY A 239 6.79 0.09 3.70
N ARG A 240 7.71 -0.51 2.95
CA ARG A 240 8.95 0.12 2.49
C ARG A 240 9.31 -0.36 1.09
N ALA A 241 9.49 0.60 0.19
CA ALA A 241 10.17 0.38 -1.09
C ALA A 241 11.69 0.58 -0.93
#